data_AF-A0A0F9FPF6-F1
#
_entry.id   AF-A0A0F9FPF6-F1
#
_cell.length_a   1.000
_cell.length_b   1.000
_cell.length_c   1.000
_cell.angle_alpha   90.00
_cell.angle_beta   90.00
_cell.angle_gamma   90.00
#
_symmetry.space_group_name_H-M   'P 1'
#
loop_
_entity.id
_entity.type
_entity.pdbx_description
1 polymer ?
#
loop_
_entity_poly.entity_id
_entity_poly.type
_entity_poly.pdbx_seq_one_letter_code
_entity_poly.pdbx_strand_id
1 'polypeptide(L)'
;RFLSPMVLALPGDVAPFSKTMLVTSASGNLYSENVSYSTLNIVTSDLTVRDDVSLTAAQNGQKLYIADYGDLRAEGTNGVVSGSELDSASYADWTTLGIDTDTDVVVLSEVGGSTVADTYMIASVAAGAITLNSAPGDGSGNTFRIERGPKVYDPDAGTLTLLTATAGQVPTGCPLICRYNGRIFLAGAQIAPHVWYCSKQNDEQGWDYSLTGSQRAVAGTNSDVGTPGKAMTAMFTHSDDYLIMASKDEIYRMRGDPAFGGILGRLSSLIGIVDMNAWCIGPAAFMFCRPAGIQCHFLCRVRNYRKNY
;
A
#
# COMPACT_ATOMS: atom_id res chain seq x y z
N ARG A 1 -46.23 -13.10 -0.05
CA ARG A 1 -46.88 -11.82 -0.43
C ARG A 1 -46.63 -10.81 0.68
N PHE A 2 -45.62 -9.97 0.51
CA PHE A 2 -45.50 -8.66 1.15
C PHE A 2 -44.77 -7.81 0.12
N LEU A 3 -45.52 -6.92 -0.53
CA LEU A 3 -44.99 -5.95 -1.49
C LEU A 3 -44.56 -4.73 -0.67
N SER A 4 -43.28 -4.39 -0.71
CA SER A 4 -42.82 -3.07 -0.26
C SER A 4 -43.38 -2.00 -1.20
N PRO A 5 -43.77 -0.81 -0.70
CA PRO A 5 -44.29 0.26 -1.53
C PRO A 5 -43.17 0.81 -2.43
N MET A 6 -43.45 0.79 -3.74
CA MET A 6 -42.67 1.48 -4.76
C MET A 6 -42.84 2.99 -4.54
N VAL A 7 -41.81 3.64 -4.01
CA VAL A 7 -41.73 5.11 -3.98
C VAL A 7 -41.47 5.56 -5.41
N LEU A 8 -42.45 6.22 -6.01
CA LEU A 8 -42.33 6.86 -7.32
C LEU A 8 -41.40 8.08 -7.14
N ALA A 9 -40.17 7.99 -7.66
CA ALA A 9 -39.26 9.13 -7.68
C ALA A 9 -39.86 10.27 -8.52
N LEU A 10 -39.86 11.49 -7.99
CA LEU A 10 -40.24 12.68 -8.73
C LEU A 10 -39.16 13.00 -9.77
N PRO A 11 -39.51 13.52 -10.96
CA PRO A 11 -38.55 13.89 -11.99
C PRO A 11 -37.71 15.07 -11.47
N GLY A 12 -36.50 14.78 -11.00
CA GLY A 12 -35.59 15.76 -10.39
C GLY A 12 -34.78 15.21 -9.22
N ASP A 13 -35.20 14.10 -8.61
CA ASP A 13 -34.39 13.39 -7.62
C ASP A 13 -33.35 12.52 -8.34
N VAL A 14 -32.20 13.10 -8.65
CA VAL A 14 -30.98 12.31 -8.87
C VAL A 14 -30.54 11.82 -7.50
N ALA A 15 -31.16 10.75 -7.00
CA ALA A 15 -30.55 9.98 -5.93
C ALA A 15 -29.13 9.65 -6.42
N PRO A 16 -28.05 10.04 -5.73
CA PRO A 16 -26.71 9.65 -6.13
C PRO A 16 -26.68 8.14 -6.01
N PHE A 17 -26.84 7.45 -7.14
CA PHE A 17 -26.56 6.04 -7.18
C PHE A 17 -25.09 5.90 -6.80
N SER A 18 -24.78 5.38 -5.60
CA SER A 18 -23.43 4.94 -5.28
C SER A 18 -23.14 3.72 -6.16
N LYS A 19 -22.78 3.95 -7.41
CA LYS A 19 -22.44 2.89 -8.34
C LYS A 19 -21.01 2.49 -8.02
N THR A 20 -20.84 1.22 -7.70
CA THR A 20 -19.53 0.56 -7.79
C THR A 20 -19.00 0.81 -9.21
N MET A 21 -17.79 1.36 -9.30
CA MET A 21 -17.12 1.62 -10.56
C MET A 21 -16.08 0.54 -10.80
N LEU A 22 -16.05 -0.04 -12.00
CA LEU A 22 -14.94 -0.88 -12.41
C LEU A 22 -13.74 0.01 -12.78
N VAL A 23 -12.60 -0.30 -12.18
CA VAL A 23 -11.30 0.27 -12.53
C VAL A 23 -10.38 -0.87 -12.94
N THR A 24 -9.71 -0.73 -14.08
CA THR A 24 -8.77 -1.71 -14.60
C THR A 24 -7.51 -1.02 -15.12
N SER A 25 -6.43 -1.76 -15.29
CA SER A 25 -5.18 -1.24 -15.87
C SER A 25 -4.75 -2.11 -17.05
N ALA A 26 -4.21 -1.48 -18.08
CA ALA A 26 -3.61 -2.16 -19.23
C ALA A 26 -2.58 -1.25 -19.90
N SER A 27 -1.45 -1.82 -20.32
CA SER A 27 -0.37 -1.11 -21.04
C SER A 27 0.06 0.19 -20.35
N GLY A 28 0.20 0.13 -19.02
CA GLY A 28 0.60 1.25 -18.17
C GLY A 28 -0.48 2.29 -17.88
N ASN A 29 -1.65 2.22 -18.53
CA ASN A 29 -2.75 3.16 -18.36
C ASN A 29 -3.83 2.61 -17.43
N LEU A 30 -4.48 3.52 -16.70
CA LEU A 30 -5.66 3.21 -15.91
C LEU A 30 -6.92 3.49 -16.73
N TYR A 31 -7.90 2.60 -16.64
CA TYR A 31 -9.20 2.72 -17.28
C TYR A 31 -10.28 2.69 -16.21
N SER A 32 -11.22 3.63 -16.29
CA SER A 32 -12.39 3.66 -15.42
C SER A 32 -13.67 3.49 -16.21
N GLU A 33 -14.64 2.80 -15.60
CA GLU A 33 -15.95 2.60 -16.19
C GLU A 33 -16.74 3.91 -16.24
N ASN A 34 -17.16 4.25 -17.45
CA ASN A 34 -18.17 5.27 -17.67
C ASN A 34 -19.55 4.71 -17.33
N VAL A 35 -20.04 5.09 -16.16
CA VAL A 35 -21.34 4.66 -15.60
C VAL A 35 -22.56 5.05 -16.44
N SER A 36 -22.41 5.94 -17.43
CA SER A 36 -23.49 6.39 -18.33
C SER A 36 -23.54 5.60 -19.63
N TYR A 37 -22.40 5.10 -20.10
CA TYR A 37 -22.28 4.46 -21.42
C TYR A 37 -21.79 3.00 -21.38
N SER A 38 -21.47 2.46 -20.19
CA SER A 38 -20.90 1.12 -20.01
C SER A 38 -19.62 0.91 -20.85
N THR A 39 -18.87 1.99 -21.08
CA THR A 39 -17.59 1.99 -21.79
C THR A 39 -16.46 2.20 -20.82
N LEU A 40 -15.27 1.69 -21.10
CA LEU A 40 -14.06 2.01 -20.35
C LEU A 40 -13.42 3.27 -20.95
N ASN A 41 -13.24 4.29 -20.13
CA ASN A 41 -12.54 5.51 -20.48
C ASN A 41 -11.12 5.45 -19.92
N ILE A 42 -10.14 5.90 -20.71
CA ILE A 42 -8.78 6.09 -20.21
C ILE A 42 -8.76 7.25 -19.22
N VAL A 43 -8.08 7.05 -18.09
CA VAL A 43 -7.77 8.10 -17.13
C VAL A 43 -6.54 8.82 -17.68
N THR A 44 -6.72 10.05 -18.16
CA THR A 44 -5.62 10.85 -18.70
C THR A 44 -4.75 11.38 -17.56
N SER A 45 -3.58 10.78 -17.38
CA SER A 45 -2.55 11.23 -16.43
C SER A 45 -1.15 10.99 -17.01
N ASP A 46 -0.18 11.83 -16.64
CA ASP A 46 1.23 11.60 -16.98
C ASP A 46 1.81 10.40 -16.19
N LEU A 47 1.19 10.09 -15.04
CA LEU A 47 1.50 8.91 -14.23
C LEU A 47 1.06 7.61 -14.92
N THR A 48 1.97 6.63 -14.96
CA THR A 48 1.70 5.26 -15.41
C THR A 48 1.69 4.27 -14.24
N VAL A 49 0.88 3.22 -14.35
CA VAL A 49 0.93 2.06 -13.46
C VAL A 49 1.82 0.98 -14.07
N ARG A 50 2.38 0.10 -13.23
CA ARG A 50 3.21 -1.01 -13.74
C ARG A 50 2.33 -2.07 -14.42
N ASP A 51 2.77 -2.60 -15.57
CA ASP A 51 2.00 -3.53 -16.39
C ASP A 51 2.64 -4.91 -16.61
N ASP A 52 3.88 -5.11 -16.17
CA ASP A 52 4.60 -6.39 -16.21
C ASP A 52 4.36 -7.27 -14.97
N VAL A 53 3.72 -6.74 -13.91
CA VAL A 53 3.46 -7.48 -12.66
C VAL A 53 2.00 -7.35 -12.21
N SER A 54 1.58 -8.28 -11.36
CA SER A 54 0.28 -8.15 -10.68
C SER A 54 0.38 -7.06 -9.61
N LEU A 55 -0.56 -6.11 -9.68
CA LEU A 55 -0.74 -5.05 -8.69
C LEU A 55 -1.90 -5.40 -7.75
N THR A 56 -1.77 -4.99 -6.50
CA THR A 56 -2.86 -5.05 -5.52
C THR A 56 -3.38 -3.65 -5.21
N ALA A 57 -4.65 -3.55 -4.87
CA ALA A 57 -5.28 -2.28 -4.54
C ALA A 57 -6.26 -2.42 -3.37
N ALA A 58 -6.43 -1.34 -2.61
CA ALA A 58 -7.36 -1.24 -1.51
C ALA A 58 -8.20 0.02 -1.67
N GLN A 59 -9.52 -0.09 -1.46
CA GLN A 59 -10.41 1.06 -1.45
C GLN A 59 -10.53 1.63 -0.04
N ASN A 60 -10.48 2.95 0.10
CA ASN A 60 -10.84 3.64 1.34
C ASN A 60 -11.25 5.10 1.05
N GLY A 61 -12.22 5.64 1.78
CA GLY A 61 -12.62 7.05 1.61
C GLY A 61 -13.01 7.44 0.18
N GLN A 62 -13.67 6.55 -0.58
CA GLN A 62 -14.03 6.73 -2.01
C GLN A 62 -12.84 6.80 -2.98
N LYS A 63 -11.63 6.52 -2.52
CA LYS A 63 -10.42 6.47 -3.34
C LYS A 63 -9.89 5.05 -3.46
N LEU A 64 -9.19 4.78 -4.55
CA LEU A 64 -8.50 3.50 -4.79
C LEU A 64 -6.99 3.69 -4.60
N TYR A 65 -6.44 3.03 -3.60
CA TYR A 65 -5.00 3.01 -3.32
C TYR A 65 -4.38 1.81 -4.01
N ILE A 66 -3.33 2.04 -4.81
CA ILE A 66 -2.68 1.05 -5.64
C ILE A 66 -1.25 0.87 -5.11
N ALA A 67 -0.92 -0.36 -4.71
CA ALA A 67 0.44 -0.74 -4.37
C ALA A 67 1.24 -0.93 -5.66
N ASP A 68 1.66 0.19 -6.24
CA ASP A 68 2.60 0.18 -7.35
C ASP A 68 4.03 0.10 -6.80
N TYR A 69 4.80 -0.88 -7.28
CA TYR A 69 6.12 -1.22 -6.76
C TYR A 69 7.07 -1.56 -7.91
N GLY A 70 8.35 -1.25 -7.71
CA GLY A 70 9.40 -1.40 -8.70
C GLY A 70 10.66 -2.00 -8.09
N ASP A 71 11.57 -2.45 -8.94
CA ASP A 71 12.94 -2.70 -8.53
C ASP A 71 13.62 -1.37 -8.18
N LEU A 72 14.58 -1.41 -7.26
CA LEU A 72 15.40 -0.24 -6.90
C LEU A 72 16.16 0.26 -8.13
N ARG A 73 16.01 1.56 -8.44
CA ARG A 73 16.77 2.24 -9.52
C ARG A 73 18.16 2.64 -9.04
N ALA A 74 18.24 3.12 -7.81
CA ALA A 74 19.47 3.53 -7.16
C ALA A 74 19.34 3.44 -5.64
N GLU A 75 20.44 3.16 -4.95
CA GLU A 75 20.53 3.22 -3.49
C GLU A 75 21.94 3.62 -3.05
N GLY A 76 22.06 4.25 -1.89
CA GLY A 76 23.36 4.60 -1.32
C GLY A 76 23.27 5.27 0.02
N THR A 77 24.35 5.22 0.80
CA THR A 77 24.47 5.84 2.13
C THR A 77 25.27 7.15 2.11
N ASN A 78 25.62 7.63 0.92
CA ASN A 78 26.48 8.79 0.67
C ASN A 78 25.74 9.88 -0.11
N GLY A 79 24.41 9.97 0.05
CA GLY A 79 23.61 11.04 -0.54
C GLY A 79 24.01 12.39 0.04
N VAL A 80 24.21 13.36 -0.85
CA VAL A 80 24.42 14.77 -0.53
C VAL A 80 23.23 15.53 -1.08
N VAL A 81 22.56 16.27 -0.21
CA VAL A 81 21.47 17.16 -0.63
C VAL A 81 21.89 18.60 -0.43
N SER A 82 21.72 19.40 -1.47
CA SER A 82 21.94 20.84 -1.48
C SER A 82 20.68 21.51 -2.06
N GLY A 83 19.89 22.14 -1.21
CA GLY A 83 18.59 22.71 -1.53
C GLY A 83 17.61 21.61 -1.95
N SER A 84 17.31 21.54 -3.25
CA SER A 84 16.45 20.53 -3.87
C SER A 84 17.23 19.50 -4.69
N GLU A 85 18.56 19.58 -4.74
CA GLU A 85 19.38 18.66 -5.55
C GLU A 85 19.93 17.54 -4.69
N LEU A 86 19.62 16.29 -5.06
CA LEU A 86 20.27 15.09 -4.53
C LEU A 86 21.36 14.64 -5.50
N ASP A 87 22.56 14.47 -4.97
CA ASP A 87 23.69 13.84 -5.66
C ASP A 87 24.35 12.78 -4.77
N SER A 88 25.15 11.91 -5.36
CA SER A 88 25.89 10.86 -4.70
C SER A 88 27.15 10.57 -5.49
N ALA A 89 28.30 10.57 -4.79
CA ALA A 89 29.58 10.20 -5.39
C ALA A 89 29.60 8.76 -5.96
N SER A 90 28.61 7.92 -5.61
CA SER A 90 28.46 6.57 -6.18
C SER A 90 27.93 6.59 -7.62
N TYR A 91 27.27 7.66 -8.05
CA TYR A 91 26.62 7.77 -9.35
C TYR A 91 27.12 9.00 -10.10
N ALA A 92 27.88 8.77 -11.17
CA ALA A 92 28.43 9.86 -12.00
C ALA A 92 27.44 10.39 -13.05
N ASP A 93 26.42 9.61 -13.42
CA ASP A 93 25.39 10.00 -14.38
C ASP A 93 24.04 9.34 -14.04
N TRP A 94 23.13 10.13 -13.45
CA TRP A 94 21.80 9.69 -13.06
C TRP A 94 20.87 9.40 -14.25
N THR A 95 21.14 9.96 -15.44
CA THR A 95 20.29 9.77 -16.62
C THR A 95 20.35 8.35 -17.18
N THR A 96 21.41 7.60 -16.85
CA THR A 96 21.62 6.22 -17.31
C THR A 96 20.84 5.18 -16.49
N LEU A 97 20.28 5.57 -15.34
CA LEU A 97 19.65 4.66 -14.39
C LEU A 97 18.17 4.35 -14.70
N GLY A 98 17.63 4.94 -15.77
CA GLY A 98 16.24 4.70 -16.20
C GLY A 98 15.21 5.21 -15.20
N ILE A 99 15.52 6.31 -14.51
CA ILE A 99 14.64 6.95 -13.54
C ILE A 99 13.53 7.70 -14.27
N ASP A 100 12.29 7.43 -13.89
CA ASP A 100 11.09 8.09 -14.42
C ASP A 100 10.60 9.15 -13.42
N THR A 101 10.58 10.42 -13.83
CA THR A 101 10.19 11.55 -12.96
C THR A 101 8.74 11.48 -12.50
N ASP A 102 7.87 10.85 -13.28
CA ASP A 102 6.44 10.80 -12.98
C ASP A 102 6.10 9.63 -12.05
N THR A 103 6.88 8.55 -12.05
CA THR A 103 6.53 7.33 -11.29
C THR A 103 7.50 6.95 -10.18
N ASP A 104 8.77 7.34 -10.29
CA ASP A 104 9.79 7.07 -9.28
C ASP A 104 9.84 8.20 -8.24
N VAL A 105 10.13 7.82 -7.00
CA VAL A 105 10.28 8.73 -5.87
C VAL A 105 11.63 8.51 -5.20
N VAL A 106 12.17 9.58 -4.63
CA VAL A 106 13.37 9.54 -3.80
C VAL A 106 12.96 9.41 -2.36
N VAL A 107 13.41 8.37 -1.70
CA VAL A 107 13.20 8.20 -0.27
C VAL A 107 14.49 8.47 0.46
N LEU A 108 14.48 9.47 1.34
CA LEU A 108 15.58 9.81 2.21
C LEU A 108 15.36 9.21 3.60
N SER A 109 16.40 8.58 4.13
CA SER A 109 16.45 7.92 5.43
C SER A 109 17.82 8.18 6.06
N GLU A 110 17.94 8.02 7.38
CA GLU A 110 19.20 8.26 8.11
C GLU A 110 19.88 9.58 7.69
N VAL A 111 19.15 10.68 7.85
CA VAL A 111 19.54 11.99 7.34
C VAL A 111 20.56 12.70 8.24
N GLY A 112 21.50 13.40 7.63
CA GLY A 112 22.50 14.25 8.27
C GLY A 112 22.21 15.73 8.09
N GLY A 113 22.72 16.57 9.00
CA GLY A 113 22.59 18.03 8.89
C GLY A 113 21.16 18.53 9.10
N SER A 114 20.67 19.33 8.15
CA SER A 114 19.31 19.90 8.17
C SER A 114 18.32 19.18 7.25
N THR A 115 18.77 18.14 6.54
CA THR A 115 17.93 17.32 5.68
C THR A 115 16.83 16.64 6.50
N VAL A 116 15.61 16.67 5.99
CA VAL A 116 14.44 15.97 6.56
C VAL A 116 14.28 14.61 5.88
N ALA A 117 14.06 13.55 6.68
CA ALA A 117 13.77 12.22 6.18
C ALA A 117 12.29 12.16 5.73
N ASP A 118 12.08 11.96 4.43
CA ASP A 118 10.76 11.82 3.82
C ASP A 118 10.88 11.20 2.41
N THR A 119 9.74 11.02 1.76
CA THR A 119 9.61 10.62 0.35
C THR A 119 9.35 11.85 -0.52
N TYR A 120 10.28 12.13 -1.43
CA TYR A 120 10.29 13.29 -2.31
C TYR A 120 10.00 12.91 -3.76
N MET A 121 9.16 13.70 -4.42
CA MET A 121 8.93 13.57 -5.87
C MET A 121 10.12 14.13 -6.65
N ILE A 122 10.39 13.54 -7.81
CA ILE A 122 11.46 13.97 -8.70
C ILE A 122 10.89 15.01 -9.68
N ALA A 123 11.49 16.19 -9.72
CA ALA A 123 11.14 17.22 -10.68
C ALA A 123 11.92 17.06 -12.00
N SER A 124 13.19 16.67 -11.92
CA SER A 124 14.03 16.42 -13.11
C SER A 124 15.24 15.57 -12.78
N VAL A 125 15.80 14.91 -13.79
CA VAL A 125 17.02 14.10 -13.70
C VAL A 125 18.07 14.70 -14.64
N ALA A 126 19.26 14.99 -14.11
CA ALA A 126 20.41 15.44 -14.87
C ALA A 126 21.63 14.56 -14.55
N ALA A 127 22.67 14.60 -15.38
CA ALA A 127 23.85 13.75 -15.17
C ALA A 127 24.51 13.97 -13.80
N GLY A 128 24.57 15.22 -13.33
CA GLY A 128 25.22 15.55 -12.06
C GLY A 128 24.34 15.45 -10.82
N ALA A 129 23.01 15.51 -10.93
CA ALA A 129 22.12 15.48 -9.78
C ALA A 129 20.67 15.23 -10.19
N ILE A 130 19.86 14.79 -9.23
CA ILE A 130 18.41 14.72 -9.33
C ILE A 130 17.82 15.94 -8.64
N THR A 131 16.93 16.66 -9.30
CA THR A 131 16.19 17.76 -8.69
C THR A 131 14.88 17.24 -8.12
N LEU A 132 14.65 17.48 -6.83
CA LEU A 132 13.43 17.15 -6.09
C LEU A 132 12.40 18.28 -6.21
N ASN A 133 11.12 17.95 -6.15
CA ASN A 133 10.03 18.92 -6.27
C ASN A 133 9.87 19.81 -5.01
N SER A 134 10.48 19.41 -3.90
CA SER A 134 10.59 20.19 -2.68
C SER A 134 11.99 20.06 -2.09
N ALA A 135 12.44 21.10 -1.39
CA ALA A 135 13.77 21.14 -0.78
C ALA A 135 13.74 20.42 0.59
N PRO A 136 14.38 19.25 0.74
CA PRO A 136 14.48 18.56 2.03
C PRO A 136 15.42 19.25 3.03
N GLY A 137 16.25 20.20 2.58
CA GLY A 137 17.29 20.86 3.37
C GLY A 137 18.68 20.28 3.12
N ASP A 138 19.70 21.03 3.55
CA ASP A 138 21.10 20.72 3.24
C ASP A 138 21.68 19.68 4.20
N GLY A 139 22.38 18.69 3.64
CA GLY A 139 22.95 17.60 4.42
C GLY A 139 23.81 16.65 3.58
N SER A 140 24.68 15.89 4.25
CA SER A 140 25.55 14.90 3.62
C SER A 140 25.56 13.62 4.45
N GLY A 141 25.85 12.49 3.78
CA GLY A 141 25.77 11.18 4.41
C GLY A 141 24.34 10.67 4.58
N ASN A 142 23.41 11.17 3.76
CA ASN A 142 22.02 10.73 3.75
C ASN A 142 21.93 9.35 3.09
N THR A 143 21.14 8.45 3.66
CA THR A 143 20.79 7.19 3.00
C THR A 143 19.59 7.43 2.08
N PHE A 144 19.78 7.22 0.78
CA PHE A 144 18.73 7.41 -0.22
C PHE A 144 18.43 6.11 -0.95
N ARG A 145 17.19 6.00 -1.41
CA ARG A 145 16.74 4.97 -2.36
C ARG A 145 15.78 5.58 -3.36
N ILE A 146 15.85 5.10 -4.60
CA ILE A 146 14.99 5.54 -5.69
C ILE A 146 14.22 4.34 -6.19
N GLU A 147 12.91 4.41 -6.10
CA GLU A 147 12.01 3.34 -6.51
C GLU A 147 10.62 3.88 -6.83
N ARG A 148 9.81 3.03 -7.46
CA ARG A 148 8.44 3.38 -7.81
C ARG A 148 7.56 3.52 -6.57
N GLY A 149 6.80 4.60 -6.51
CA GLY A 149 5.91 4.92 -5.39
C GLY A 149 4.48 4.38 -5.57
N PRO A 150 3.77 4.10 -4.45
CA PRO A 150 2.35 3.76 -4.48
C PRO A 150 1.50 4.93 -4.99
N LYS A 151 0.34 4.63 -5.56
CA LYS A 151 -0.52 5.61 -6.23
C LYS A 151 -1.93 5.64 -5.65
N VAL A 152 -2.63 6.75 -5.85
CA VAL A 152 -4.03 6.95 -5.48
C VAL A 152 -4.80 7.41 -6.69
N TYR A 153 -5.86 6.65 -7.01
CA TYR A 153 -6.85 7.04 -7.99
C TYR A 153 -8.07 7.65 -7.29
N ASP A 154 -8.41 8.87 -7.68
CA ASP A 154 -9.61 9.59 -7.27
C ASP A 154 -10.65 9.53 -8.41
N PRO A 155 -11.74 8.76 -8.24
CA PRO A 155 -12.75 8.61 -9.28
C PRO A 155 -13.63 9.86 -9.46
N ASP A 156 -13.75 10.72 -8.44
CA ASP A 156 -14.56 11.94 -8.50
C ASP A 156 -13.83 13.01 -9.32
N ALA A 157 -12.53 13.17 -9.08
CA ALA A 157 -11.67 14.06 -9.86
C ALA A 157 -11.23 13.45 -11.20
N GLY A 158 -11.28 12.12 -11.33
CA GLY A 158 -10.73 11.41 -12.48
C GLY A 158 -9.21 11.52 -12.59
N THR A 159 -8.51 11.58 -11.45
CA THR A 159 -7.06 11.82 -11.41
C THR A 159 -6.32 10.66 -10.76
N LEU A 160 -5.15 10.33 -11.32
CA LEU A 160 -4.17 9.44 -10.72
C LEU A 160 -3.04 10.29 -10.15
N THR A 161 -2.70 10.08 -8.88
CA THR A 161 -1.66 10.83 -8.16
C THR A 161 -0.76 9.88 -7.39
N LEU A 162 0.48 10.28 -7.08
CA LEU A 162 1.34 9.56 -6.16
C LEU A 162 0.81 9.69 -4.72
N LEU A 163 0.88 8.61 -3.94
CA LEU A 163 0.52 8.63 -2.53
C LEU A 163 1.61 9.38 -1.75
N THR A 164 1.32 10.61 -1.39
CA THR A 164 2.16 11.45 -0.53
C THR A 164 1.61 11.48 0.90
N ALA A 165 2.53 11.56 1.87
CA ALA A 165 2.15 11.73 3.26
C ALA A 165 1.89 13.22 3.55
N THR A 166 0.88 13.49 4.36
CA THR A 166 0.69 14.82 4.95
C THR A 166 1.62 15.01 6.15
N ALA A 167 1.95 13.91 6.83
CA ALA A 167 2.91 13.87 7.92
C ALA A 167 3.60 12.49 7.97
N GLY A 168 4.91 12.49 8.19
CA GLY A 168 5.73 11.27 8.19
C GLY A 168 6.02 10.75 6.78
N GLN A 169 6.39 9.49 6.66
CA GLN A 169 6.98 8.95 5.44
C GLN A 169 6.19 7.73 4.92
N VAL A 170 5.70 7.82 3.69
CA VAL A 170 4.97 6.71 3.04
C VAL A 170 5.94 5.57 2.70
N PRO A 171 5.62 4.32 3.08
CA PRO A 171 6.37 3.14 2.63
C PRO A 171 6.25 2.92 1.12
N THR A 172 7.40 2.78 0.46
CA THR A 172 7.54 2.50 -0.97
C THR A 172 8.03 1.06 -1.18
N GLY A 173 7.89 0.54 -2.42
CA GLY A 173 8.32 -0.81 -2.78
C GLY A 173 7.48 -1.94 -2.18
N CYS A 174 6.33 -1.63 -1.57
CA CYS A 174 5.44 -2.63 -0.96
C CYS A 174 4.44 -3.19 -1.99
N PRO A 175 4.49 -4.49 -2.34
CA PRO A 175 3.55 -5.10 -3.29
C PRO A 175 2.17 -5.42 -2.70
N LEU A 176 2.05 -5.45 -1.37
CA LEU A 176 0.82 -5.84 -0.69
C LEU A 176 0.13 -4.62 -0.07
N ILE A 177 -1.14 -4.40 -0.40
CA ILE A 177 -1.99 -3.39 0.23
C ILE A 177 -3.32 -3.98 0.70
N CYS A 178 -3.83 -3.54 1.84
CA CYS A 178 -5.19 -3.85 2.28
C CYS A 178 -5.75 -2.76 3.21
N ARG A 179 -7.08 -2.76 3.39
CA ARG A 179 -7.76 -1.89 4.36
C ARG A 179 -8.17 -2.69 5.58
N TYR A 180 -7.76 -2.25 6.77
CA TYR A 180 -8.19 -2.83 8.05
C TYR A 180 -8.44 -1.74 9.10
N ASN A 181 -9.57 -1.80 9.79
CA ASN A 181 -9.94 -0.89 10.89
C ASN A 181 -9.79 0.62 10.57
N GLY A 182 -10.19 1.04 9.35
CA GLY A 182 -10.09 2.43 8.91
C GLY A 182 -8.66 2.91 8.60
N ARG A 183 -7.73 1.98 8.34
CA ARG A 183 -6.33 2.25 8.00
C ARG A 183 -5.96 1.56 6.70
N ILE A 184 -4.98 2.13 6.00
CA ILE A 184 -4.29 1.47 4.90
C ILE A 184 -3.07 0.75 5.45
N PHE A 185 -2.93 -0.52 5.08
CA PHE A 185 -1.76 -1.34 5.40
C PHE A 185 -0.95 -1.57 4.13
N LEU A 186 0.37 -1.41 4.24
CA LEU A 186 1.35 -1.72 3.20
C LEU A 186 2.34 -2.74 3.75
N ALA A 187 2.75 -3.71 2.94
CA ALA A 187 3.60 -4.81 3.37
C ALA A 187 4.42 -5.42 2.23
N GLY A 188 5.47 -6.15 2.61
CA GLY A 188 6.22 -7.02 1.70
C GLY A 188 7.30 -6.31 0.89
N ALA A 189 7.79 -5.16 1.35
CA ALA A 189 8.87 -4.44 0.68
C ALA A 189 10.09 -5.36 0.46
N GLN A 190 10.72 -5.31 -0.72
CA GLN A 190 11.82 -6.22 -1.07
C GLN A 190 12.98 -6.17 -0.05
N ILE A 191 13.29 -4.98 0.47
CA ILE A 191 14.34 -4.76 1.46
C ILE A 191 13.96 -5.25 2.87
N ALA A 192 12.67 -5.25 3.18
CA ALA A 192 12.13 -5.59 4.49
C ALA A 192 10.85 -6.42 4.34
N PRO A 193 10.93 -7.65 3.79
CA PRO A 193 9.76 -8.38 3.32
C PRO A 193 8.86 -8.88 4.44
N HIS A 194 9.34 -8.85 5.68
CA HIS A 194 8.62 -9.27 6.87
C HIS A 194 7.98 -8.10 7.63
N VAL A 195 8.23 -6.85 7.20
CA VAL A 195 7.71 -5.65 7.85
C VAL A 195 6.41 -5.22 7.18
N TRP A 196 5.44 -4.87 8.02
CA TRP A 196 4.18 -4.24 7.64
C TRP A 196 4.14 -2.83 8.21
N TYR A 197 3.40 -1.95 7.54
CA TYR A 197 3.22 -0.56 7.89
C TYR A 197 1.74 -0.24 7.82
N CYS A 198 1.23 0.60 8.72
CA CYS A 198 -0.13 1.09 8.63
C CYS A 198 -0.21 2.61 8.84
N SER A 199 -1.09 3.23 8.07
CA SER A 199 -1.45 4.64 8.21
C SER A 199 -2.12 4.91 9.56
N LYS A 200 -2.25 6.19 9.89
CA LYS A 200 -3.07 6.70 10.99
C LYS A 200 -4.55 6.29 10.79
N GLN A 201 -5.28 6.14 11.89
CA GLN A 201 -6.70 5.77 11.82
C GLN A 201 -7.54 6.89 11.21
N ASN A 202 -8.37 6.56 10.22
CA ASN A 202 -9.24 7.49 9.48
C ASN A 202 -8.49 8.65 8.80
N ASP A 203 -7.19 8.46 8.54
CA ASP A 203 -6.34 9.41 7.84
C ASP A 203 -5.30 8.61 7.05
N GLU A 204 -5.58 8.41 5.76
CA GLU A 204 -4.81 7.54 4.87
C GLU A 204 -3.45 8.15 4.46
N GLN A 205 -3.27 9.46 4.67
CA GLN A 205 -2.05 10.20 4.37
C GLN A 205 -1.19 10.46 5.62
N GLY A 206 -1.68 10.09 6.81
CA GLY A 206 -0.91 10.16 8.04
C GLY A 206 0.02 8.96 8.22
N TRP A 207 1.31 9.14 7.94
CA TRP A 207 2.35 8.11 8.05
C TRP A 207 3.45 8.48 9.08
N ASP A 208 3.08 9.28 10.08
CA ASP A 208 4.00 9.68 11.15
C ASP A 208 4.09 8.61 12.24
N TYR A 209 5.21 7.88 12.22
CA TYR A 209 5.54 6.81 13.16
C TYR A 209 6.13 7.33 14.48
N SER A 210 6.47 8.62 14.58
CA SER A 210 7.07 9.21 15.78
C SER A 210 6.04 9.59 16.84
N LEU A 211 4.78 9.77 16.44
CA LEU A 211 3.70 10.18 17.33
C LEU A 211 3.38 9.12 18.38
N THR A 212 3.07 9.55 19.59
CA THR A 212 2.57 8.68 20.66
C THR A 212 1.07 8.91 20.86
N GLY A 213 0.25 8.01 20.34
CA GLY A 213 -1.20 8.08 20.47
C GLY A 213 -1.89 6.76 20.09
N SER A 214 -3.15 6.60 20.48
CA SER A 214 -3.94 5.38 20.20
C SER A 214 -4.32 5.23 18.72
N GLN A 215 -4.25 6.31 17.94
CA GLN A 215 -4.61 6.33 16.51
C GLN A 215 -3.40 6.51 15.57
N ARG A 216 -2.18 6.53 16.11
CA ARG A 216 -0.93 6.81 15.37
C ARG A 216 -0.69 5.85 14.20
N ALA A 217 0.15 6.24 13.25
CA ALA A 217 0.71 5.30 12.27
C ALA A 217 1.63 4.30 12.98
N VAL A 218 1.66 3.06 12.51
CA VAL A 218 2.44 1.99 13.16
C VAL A 218 3.22 1.23 12.11
N ALA A 219 4.52 1.13 12.33
CA ALA A 219 5.38 0.17 11.65
C ALA A 219 5.50 -1.08 12.53
N GLY A 220 5.44 -2.27 11.93
CA GLY A 220 5.48 -3.53 12.66
C GLY A 220 6.71 -3.67 13.57
N THR A 221 7.86 -3.14 13.14
CA THR A 221 9.11 -3.12 13.93
C THR A 221 9.04 -2.26 15.18
N ASN A 222 8.22 -1.20 15.15
CA ASN A 222 7.99 -0.26 16.26
C ASN A 222 6.68 -0.55 16.99
N SER A 223 6.01 -1.65 16.65
CA SER A 223 4.74 -2.04 17.24
C SER A 223 4.96 -2.96 18.43
N ASP A 224 4.15 -2.82 19.48
CA ASP A 224 4.05 -3.80 20.57
C ASP A 224 3.51 -5.16 20.09
N VAL A 225 2.98 -5.18 18.86
CA VAL A 225 2.30 -6.28 18.21
C VAL A 225 3.28 -7.22 17.51
N GLY A 226 4.46 -6.71 17.14
CA GLY A 226 5.54 -7.44 16.48
C GLY A 226 5.37 -7.64 14.97
N THR A 227 6.34 -8.33 14.39
CA THR A 227 6.39 -8.66 12.96
C THR A 227 6.34 -10.17 12.74
N PRO A 228 5.74 -10.64 11.62
CA PRO A 228 5.95 -11.99 11.12
C PRO A 228 7.45 -12.32 10.95
N GLY A 229 7.84 -13.58 11.15
CA GLY A 229 9.25 -13.99 11.10
C GLY A 229 9.82 -14.20 9.70
N LYS A 230 8.97 -14.36 8.68
CA LYS A 230 9.35 -14.59 7.28
C LYS A 230 8.75 -13.54 6.35
N ALA A 231 9.28 -13.50 5.13
CA ALA A 231 8.77 -12.70 4.04
C ALA A 231 7.26 -12.93 3.83
N MET A 232 6.49 -11.84 3.82
CA MET A 232 5.05 -11.87 3.56
C MET A 232 4.80 -12.03 2.06
N THR A 233 3.91 -12.96 1.73
CA THR A 233 3.49 -13.27 0.36
C THR A 233 2.07 -12.83 0.08
N ALA A 234 1.23 -12.74 1.10
CA ALA A 234 -0.15 -12.28 0.97
C ALA A 234 -0.62 -11.54 2.22
N MET A 235 -1.46 -10.53 2.01
CA MET A 235 -2.09 -9.76 3.08
C MET A 235 -3.52 -9.43 2.67
N PHE A 236 -4.48 -9.76 3.52
CA PHE A 236 -5.89 -9.51 3.25
C PHE A 236 -6.71 -9.47 4.54
N THR A 237 -7.86 -8.82 4.48
CA THR A 237 -8.80 -8.81 5.59
C THR A 237 -9.85 -9.89 5.44
N HIS A 238 -10.18 -10.53 6.56
CA HIS A 238 -11.29 -11.46 6.67
C HIS A 238 -12.35 -10.82 7.56
N SER A 239 -13.34 -10.18 6.92
CA SER A 239 -14.29 -9.28 7.58
C SER A 239 -13.60 -8.06 8.23
N ASP A 240 -14.33 -7.27 9.00
CA ASP A 240 -13.80 -6.05 9.62
C ASP A 240 -12.96 -6.33 10.88
N ASP A 241 -13.02 -7.57 11.41
CA ASP A 241 -12.41 -7.93 12.69
C ASP A 241 -10.97 -8.47 12.57
N TYR A 242 -10.61 -9.06 11.43
CA TYR A 242 -9.36 -9.81 11.28
C TYR A 242 -8.55 -9.37 10.06
N LEU A 243 -7.28 -9.05 10.31
CA LEU A 243 -6.28 -8.92 9.26
C LEU A 243 -5.41 -10.18 9.25
N ILE A 244 -5.27 -10.80 8.08
CA ILE A 244 -4.46 -11.99 7.86
C ILE A 244 -3.19 -11.57 7.13
N MET A 245 -2.06 -11.92 7.72
CA MET A 245 -0.73 -11.75 7.13
C MET A 245 -0.13 -13.14 6.92
N ALA A 246 0.16 -13.50 5.69
CA ALA A 246 0.66 -14.82 5.35
C ALA A 246 2.01 -14.73 4.66
N SER A 247 2.88 -15.67 5.02
CA SER A 247 4.09 -16.02 4.32
C SER A 247 3.88 -17.36 3.61
N LYS A 248 4.90 -17.85 2.91
CA LYS A 248 4.88 -19.15 2.23
C LYS A 248 4.62 -20.35 3.18
N ASP A 249 5.07 -20.23 4.43
CA ASP A 249 5.03 -21.32 5.42
C ASP A 249 4.29 -20.97 6.72
N GLU A 250 3.85 -19.73 6.90
CA GLU A 250 3.24 -19.28 8.15
C GLU A 250 2.10 -18.30 7.92
N ILE A 251 1.13 -18.29 8.84
CA ILE A 251 -0.04 -17.42 8.80
C ILE A 251 -0.19 -16.78 10.18
N TYR A 252 -0.24 -15.46 10.20
CA TYR A 252 -0.54 -14.63 11.34
C TYR A 252 -1.90 -13.97 11.18
N ARG A 253 -2.57 -13.75 12.31
CA ARG A 253 -3.82 -13.02 12.39
C ARG A 253 -3.67 -11.89 13.39
N MET A 254 -3.84 -10.67 12.90
CA MET A 254 -3.94 -9.48 13.72
C MET A 254 -5.40 -9.26 14.13
N ARG A 255 -5.60 -8.93 15.40
CA ARG A 255 -6.88 -8.56 16.00
C ARG A 255 -6.75 -7.24 16.74
N GLY A 256 -7.73 -6.36 16.55
CA GLY A 256 -7.78 -5.06 17.24
C GLY A 256 -6.87 -4.03 16.58
N ASP A 257 -6.76 -2.86 17.21
CA ASP A 257 -5.91 -1.78 16.70
C ASP A 257 -4.44 -2.04 17.07
N PRO A 258 -3.52 -2.12 16.09
CA PRO A 258 -2.11 -2.31 16.39
C PRO A 258 -1.49 -1.20 17.26
N ALA A 259 -2.04 0.01 17.26
CA ALA A 259 -1.58 1.12 18.10
C ALA A 259 -2.11 1.05 19.55
N PHE A 260 -3.17 0.27 19.81
CA PHE A 260 -3.85 0.23 21.10
C PHE A 260 -4.41 -1.17 21.42
N GLY A 261 -3.55 -2.04 21.97
CA GLY A 261 -3.98 -3.35 22.48
C GLY A 261 -4.24 -4.42 21.42
N GLY A 262 -3.79 -4.19 20.19
CA GLY A 262 -3.81 -5.19 19.12
C GLY A 262 -2.94 -6.40 19.47
N ILE A 263 -3.31 -7.57 18.94
CA ILE A 263 -2.58 -8.82 19.18
C ILE A 263 -2.34 -9.51 17.85
N LEU A 264 -1.07 -9.84 17.57
CA LEU A 264 -0.67 -10.70 16.46
C LEU A 264 -0.58 -12.14 16.95
N GLY A 265 -1.57 -12.95 16.59
CA GLY A 265 -1.58 -14.38 16.89
C GLY A 265 -1.12 -15.19 15.71
N ARG A 266 -0.11 -16.04 15.88
CA ARG A 266 0.25 -17.05 14.88
C ARG A 266 -0.86 -18.11 14.79
N LEU A 267 -1.50 -18.23 13.63
CA LEU A 267 -2.50 -19.26 13.37
C LEU A 267 -1.86 -20.58 12.94
N SER A 268 -0.82 -20.51 12.12
CA SER A 268 -0.08 -21.66 11.62
C SER A 268 1.39 -21.30 11.43
N SER A 269 2.27 -22.25 11.74
CA SER A 269 3.72 -22.14 11.53
C SER A 269 4.25 -23.09 10.45
N LEU A 270 3.34 -23.82 9.78
CA LEU A 270 3.69 -24.84 8.78
C LEU A 270 2.99 -24.62 7.44
N ILE A 271 1.88 -23.89 7.45
CA ILE A 271 1.01 -23.70 6.30
C ILE A 271 0.93 -22.21 6.04
N GLY A 272 1.11 -21.83 4.77
CA GLY A 272 1.11 -20.47 4.27
C GLY A 272 0.52 -20.37 2.87
N ILE A 273 0.55 -19.16 2.31
CA ILE A 273 -0.08 -18.81 1.03
C ILE A 273 1.03 -18.62 -0.02
N VAL A 274 0.87 -19.23 -1.19
CA VAL A 274 1.89 -19.20 -2.26
C VAL A 274 2.12 -17.81 -2.81
N ASP A 275 1.04 -17.05 -3.04
CA ASP A 275 1.07 -15.81 -3.80
C ASP A 275 -0.04 -14.84 -3.34
N MET A 276 0.10 -13.56 -3.69
CA MET A 276 -0.77 -12.46 -3.27
C MET A 276 -2.24 -12.65 -3.64
N ASN A 277 -2.52 -13.40 -4.71
CA ASN A 277 -3.86 -13.69 -5.22
C ASN A 277 -4.29 -15.15 -5.00
N ALA A 278 -3.47 -15.96 -4.31
CA ALA A 278 -3.71 -17.40 -4.13
C ALA A 278 -4.66 -17.70 -2.96
N TRP A 279 -5.66 -16.84 -2.72
CA TRP A 279 -6.66 -16.99 -1.68
C TRP A 279 -8.04 -16.52 -2.15
N CYS A 280 -9.10 -17.05 -1.52
CA CYS A 280 -10.46 -16.56 -1.72
C CYS A 280 -11.25 -16.65 -0.41
N ILE A 281 -12.17 -15.70 -0.22
CA ILE A 281 -13.07 -15.71 0.94
C ILE A 281 -14.30 -16.52 0.58
N GLY A 282 -14.57 -17.55 1.37
CA GLY A 282 -15.81 -18.30 1.36
C GLY A 282 -16.77 -17.80 2.46
N PRO A 283 -18.02 -18.33 2.48
CA PRO A 283 -19.07 -17.85 3.40
C PRO A 283 -18.75 -17.97 4.90
N ALA A 284 -17.82 -18.85 5.28
CA ALA A 284 -17.48 -19.12 6.69
C ALA A 284 -15.97 -19.28 6.95
N ALA A 285 -15.15 -19.25 5.90
CA ALA A 285 -13.71 -19.48 5.98
C ALA A 285 -13.04 -18.91 4.73
N PHE A 286 -11.73 -18.76 4.76
CA PHE A 286 -10.94 -18.50 3.56
C PHE A 286 -10.27 -19.80 3.07
N MET A 287 -10.14 -19.90 1.76
CA MET A 287 -9.42 -20.98 1.07
C MET A 287 -8.16 -20.39 0.46
N PHE A 288 -7.07 -21.16 0.42
CA PHE A 288 -5.81 -20.72 -0.18
C PHE A 288 -5.03 -21.89 -0.75
N CYS A 289 -4.11 -21.59 -1.66
CA CYS A 289 -3.19 -22.56 -2.25
C CYS A 289 -1.87 -22.58 -1.47
N ARG A 290 -1.36 -23.79 -1.18
CA ARG A 290 -0.08 -24.03 -0.52
C ARG A 290 1.00 -24.47 -1.53
N PRO A 291 2.29 -24.20 -1.30
CA PRO A 291 3.36 -24.63 -2.20
C PRO A 291 3.64 -26.15 -2.25
N ALA A 292 3.24 -26.91 -1.22
CA ALA A 292 3.59 -28.32 -1.05
C ALA A 292 2.66 -29.27 -1.83
N GLY A 293 2.62 -29.10 -3.16
CA GLY A 293 1.63 -29.70 -4.05
C GLY A 293 0.37 -28.84 -4.04
N ILE A 294 -0.13 -28.45 -5.22
CA ILE A 294 -1.31 -27.57 -5.40
C ILE A 294 -2.52 -28.24 -4.74
N GLN A 295 -2.72 -27.98 -3.45
CA GLN A 295 -3.82 -28.46 -2.65
C GLN A 295 -4.49 -27.24 -2.04
N CYS A 296 -5.75 -27.03 -2.39
CA CYS A 296 -6.59 -26.01 -1.78
C CYS A 296 -6.90 -26.44 -0.35
N HIS A 297 -6.38 -25.70 0.63
CA HIS A 297 -6.66 -25.98 2.04
C HIS A 297 -7.76 -25.05 2.56
N PHE A 298 -8.73 -25.64 3.25
CA PHE A 298 -9.82 -24.94 3.91
C PHE A 298 -9.42 -24.70 5.38
N LEU A 299 -9.19 -23.44 5.77
CA LEU A 299 -8.91 -23.12 7.17
C LEU A 299 -10.18 -22.59 7.84
N CYS A 300 -11.06 -23.52 8.25
CA CYS A 300 -12.12 -23.23 9.21
C CYS A 300 -11.69 -23.78 10.58
N ARG A 301 -11.37 -22.90 11.52
CA ARG A 301 -11.31 -23.29 12.94
C ARG A 301 -12.06 -22.29 13.80
N VAL A 302 -13.38 -22.25 13.64
CA VAL A 302 -14.26 -21.80 14.72
C VAL A 302 -14.21 -22.88 15.81
N ARG A 303 -13.28 -22.75 16.76
CA ARG A 303 -13.39 -23.47 18.04
C ARG A 303 -14.60 -22.86 18.76
N ASN A 304 -15.76 -23.50 18.60
CA ASN A 304 -16.89 -23.30 19.49
C ASN A 304 -16.43 -23.64 20.91
N TYR A 305 -16.15 -22.62 21.72
CA TYR A 305 -16.15 -22.77 23.17
C TYR A 305 -17.61 -22.95 23.61
N ARG A 306 -18.11 -24.18 23.60
CA ARG A 306 -19.24 -24.53 24.47
C ARG A 306 -18.73 -24.42 25.90
N LYS A 307 -19.07 -23.34 26.59
CA LYS A 307 -19.09 -23.35 28.05
C LYS A 307 -20.41 -24.01 28.45
N ASN A 308 -20.30 -25.21 29.00
CA ASN A 308 -21.28 -25.74 29.93
C ASN A 308 -21.32 -24.81 31.14
N TYR A 309 -22.46 -24.16 31.37
CA TYR A 309 -23.07 -23.93 32.67
C TYR A 309 -24.58 -23.88 32.47
#